data_AF-A0A090KGC2-F1
#
_entry.id   AF-A0A090KGC2-F1
#
_cell.length_a   1.000
_cell.length_b   1.000
_cell.length_c   1.000
_cell.angle_alpha   90.00
_cell.angle_beta   90.00
_cell.angle_gamma   90.00
#
_symmetry.space_group_name_H-M   'P 1'
#
loop_
_entity.id
_entity.type
_entity.pdbx_description
1 polymer ?
#
loop_
_entity_poly.entity_id
_entity_poly.type
_entity_poly.pdbx_seq_one_letter_code
_entity_poly.pdbx_strand_id
1 'polypeptide(L)'
;MIHVPSTVAERWLGRDFVLIESVAHAGNGLVDLWEESPARLDSNEPNTHEVIDLLFPDNPLLCCGWTRHRFETRSRMQWYKLQDLQFIVPSPMTARRGLTQRRKLSDHALSNTGPRRFLIVEFDFEASNSVEEARLLERLATEGRDVRDLCAAMLLHLAEKAPLALAVHSGQKSLHGWFYCGGVPEETVWGFFQYAVLLGADRANWTRSQFARMPDGLRENGRRQTVYFFNPEVVK
;
A
#
# COMPACT_ATOMS: atom_id res chain seq x y z
N MET A 1 -8.01 6.29 40.47
CA MET A 1 -7.75 6.10 39.03
C MET A 1 -6.74 7.14 38.61
N ILE A 2 -5.48 6.74 38.44
CA ILE A 2 -4.41 7.66 38.05
C ILE A 2 -4.50 7.78 36.54
N HIS A 3 -4.93 8.95 36.06
CA HIS A 3 -4.93 9.29 34.65
C HIS A 3 -3.47 9.55 34.25
N VAL A 4 -2.85 8.57 33.60
CA VAL A 4 -1.54 8.77 32.97
C VAL A 4 -1.79 9.54 31.66
N PRO A 5 -1.25 10.75 31.49
CA PRO A 5 -1.35 11.46 30.23
C PRO A 5 -0.49 10.72 29.19
N SER A 6 -1.07 10.37 28.04
CA SER A 6 -0.29 9.86 26.89
C SER A 6 0.47 11.03 26.26
N THR A 7 1.56 11.48 26.88
CA THR A 7 2.34 12.66 26.45
C THR A 7 3.70 12.31 25.88
N VAL A 8 3.74 11.34 24.97
CA VAL A 8 4.69 11.37 23.85
C VAL A 8 3.85 11.09 22.62
N ALA A 9 3.67 12.07 21.74
CA ALA A 9 3.20 11.78 20.39
C ALA A 9 4.24 10.83 19.79
N GLU A 10 3.90 9.54 19.66
CA GLU A 10 4.86 8.52 19.24
C GLU A 10 5.40 8.89 17.87
N ARG A 11 6.64 9.38 17.86
CA ARG A 11 7.32 9.80 16.65
C ARG A 11 7.77 8.54 15.93
N TRP A 12 7.48 8.47 14.64
CA TRP A 12 8.04 7.43 13.77
C TRP A 12 9.55 7.32 13.93
N LEU A 13 10.04 6.09 14.13
CA LEU A 13 11.47 5.80 14.19
C LEU A 13 12.17 6.14 12.87
N GLY A 14 13.48 6.33 12.93
CA GLY A 14 14.32 6.48 11.74
C GLY A 14 14.51 5.15 11.01
N ARG A 15 14.98 5.20 9.76
CA ARG A 15 15.35 3.99 9.02
C ARG A 15 16.51 3.29 9.74
N ASP A 16 16.46 1.97 9.84
CA ASP A 16 17.54 1.14 10.37
C ASP A 16 18.24 0.44 9.20
N PHE A 17 19.38 1.00 8.76
CA PHE A 17 20.11 0.48 7.60
C PHE A 17 20.75 -0.89 7.86
N VAL A 18 21.04 -1.25 9.12
CA VAL A 18 21.54 -2.60 9.43
C VAL A 18 20.42 -3.61 9.19
N LEU A 19 19.21 -3.29 9.66
CA LEU A 19 18.04 -4.12 9.41
C LEU A 19 17.68 -4.17 7.92
N ILE A 20 17.66 -3.03 7.23
CA ILE A 20 17.37 -2.96 5.79
C ILE A 20 18.38 -3.80 4.99
N GLU A 21 19.68 -3.68 5.26
CA GLU A 21 20.70 -4.48 4.59
C GLU A 21 20.52 -5.97 4.86
N SER A 22 20.21 -6.35 6.11
CA SER A 22 19.99 -7.76 6.45
C SER A 22 18.84 -8.38 5.67
N VAL A 23 17.73 -7.65 5.51
CA VAL A 23 16.57 -8.12 4.72
C VAL A 23 16.86 -8.06 3.23
N ALA A 24 17.56 -7.02 2.76
CA ALA A 24 17.93 -6.87 1.36
C ALA A 24 18.77 -8.06 0.88
N HIS A 25 19.74 -8.52 1.67
CA HIS A 25 20.64 -9.63 1.31
C HIS A 25 20.12 -11.03 1.67
N ALA A 26 18.88 -11.17 2.13
CA ALA A 26 18.25 -12.48 2.36
C ALA A 26 17.97 -13.27 1.06
N GLY A 27 18.19 -12.67 -0.11
CA GLY A 27 18.12 -13.34 -1.42
C GLY A 27 16.81 -13.16 -2.18
N ASN A 28 15.73 -12.76 -1.50
CA ASN A 28 14.43 -12.54 -2.13
C ASN A 28 14.40 -11.29 -3.04
N GLY A 29 13.59 -11.31 -4.08
CA GLY A 29 13.41 -10.22 -5.04
C GLY A 29 12.03 -10.20 -5.69
N LEU A 30 11.89 -9.48 -6.80
CA LEU A 30 10.60 -9.32 -7.48
C LEU A 30 10.08 -10.64 -8.06
N VAL A 31 11.00 -11.49 -8.54
CA VAL A 31 10.66 -12.82 -9.05
C VAL A 31 10.11 -13.69 -7.93
N ASP A 32 10.73 -13.71 -6.75
CA ASP A 32 10.23 -14.48 -5.61
C ASP A 32 8.86 -13.98 -5.15
N LEU A 33 8.66 -12.66 -5.11
CA LEU A 33 7.35 -12.08 -4.79
C LEU A 33 6.27 -12.50 -5.80
N TRP A 34 6.64 -12.60 -7.08
CA TRP A 34 5.77 -13.17 -8.09
C TRP A 34 5.53 -14.64 -7.78
N GLU A 35 6.54 -15.48 -7.68
CA GLU A 35 6.40 -16.93 -7.47
C GLU A 35 5.58 -17.29 -6.22
N GLU A 36 5.71 -16.53 -5.13
CA GLU A 36 4.95 -16.70 -3.89
C GLU A 36 3.46 -16.32 -3.99
N SER A 37 3.03 -15.67 -5.08
CA SER A 37 1.63 -15.25 -5.27
C SER A 37 0.68 -16.46 -5.37
N PRO A 38 -0.28 -16.63 -4.42
CA PRO A 38 -1.20 -17.77 -4.44
C PRO A 38 -2.19 -17.74 -5.62
N ALA A 39 -2.57 -16.54 -6.07
CA ALA A 39 -3.41 -16.35 -7.25
C ALA A 39 -2.63 -15.65 -8.37
N ARG A 40 -2.90 -16.08 -9.61
CA ARG A 40 -2.28 -15.55 -10.83
C ARG A 40 -3.27 -14.72 -11.62
N LEU A 41 -2.85 -13.55 -12.10
CA LEU A 41 -3.64 -12.65 -12.94
C LEU A 41 -3.04 -12.60 -14.34
N ASP A 42 -3.09 -13.74 -15.05
CA ASP A 42 -2.35 -13.95 -16.31
C ASP A 42 -3.09 -13.44 -17.56
N SER A 43 -4.29 -12.88 -17.39
CA SER A 43 -5.06 -12.31 -18.51
C SER A 43 -4.40 -11.04 -19.03
N ASN A 44 -4.38 -10.87 -20.36
CA ASN A 44 -3.97 -9.62 -20.99
C ASN A 44 -4.95 -8.46 -20.72
N GLU A 45 -6.21 -8.78 -20.43
CA GLU A 45 -7.22 -7.79 -20.04
C GLU A 45 -7.12 -7.46 -18.54
N PRO A 46 -7.41 -6.20 -18.13
CA PRO A 46 -7.49 -5.83 -16.72
C PRO A 46 -8.58 -6.60 -15.96
N ASN A 47 -8.20 -7.29 -14.89
CA ASN A 47 -9.07 -7.97 -13.93
C ASN A 47 -9.44 -7.05 -12.75
N THR A 48 -9.31 -5.73 -12.91
CA THR A 48 -9.52 -4.74 -11.84
C THR A 48 -10.83 -4.95 -11.09
N HIS A 49 -11.92 -5.25 -11.81
CA HIS A 49 -13.23 -5.44 -11.20
C HIS A 49 -13.25 -6.61 -10.22
N GLU A 50 -12.74 -7.77 -10.64
CA GLU A 50 -12.68 -9.00 -9.84
C GLU A 50 -11.76 -8.82 -8.63
N VAL A 51 -10.56 -8.26 -8.84
CA VAL A 51 -9.62 -7.99 -7.75
C VAL A 51 -10.24 -7.06 -6.71
N ILE A 52 -10.91 -5.98 -7.13
CA ILE A 52 -11.58 -5.07 -6.20
C ILE A 52 -12.76 -5.75 -5.48
N ASP A 53 -13.53 -6.61 -6.15
CA ASP A 53 -14.64 -7.32 -5.51
C ASP A 53 -14.16 -8.29 -4.42
N LEU A 54 -13.01 -8.94 -4.63
CA LEU A 54 -12.38 -9.80 -3.63
C LEU A 54 -11.78 -8.99 -2.46
N LEU A 55 -11.13 -7.85 -2.74
CA LEU A 55 -10.55 -7.00 -1.69
C LEU A 55 -11.63 -6.27 -0.85
N PHE A 56 -12.77 -5.93 -1.45
CA PHE A 56 -13.82 -5.09 -0.88
C PHE A 56 -15.23 -5.71 -1.07
N PRO A 57 -15.56 -6.80 -0.36
CA PRO A 57 -16.86 -7.45 -0.45
C PRO A 57 -18.00 -6.57 0.10
N ASP A 58 -19.25 -6.96 -0.19
CA ASP A 58 -20.50 -6.35 0.34
C ASP A 58 -20.86 -4.95 -0.16
N ASN A 59 -20.42 -4.60 -1.38
CA ASN A 59 -20.77 -3.34 -2.04
C ASN A 59 -20.47 -2.05 -1.22
N PRO A 60 -19.24 -1.89 -0.68
CA PRO A 60 -18.93 -0.76 0.19
C PRO A 60 -18.84 0.55 -0.58
N LEU A 61 -18.84 1.68 0.12
CA LEU A 61 -18.46 2.96 -0.48
C LEU A 61 -16.95 2.99 -0.70
N LEU A 62 -16.53 3.18 -1.95
CA LEU A 62 -15.13 3.28 -2.37
C LEU A 62 -14.86 4.66 -2.93
N CYS A 63 -13.80 5.29 -2.44
CA CYS A 63 -13.26 6.52 -3.01
C CYS A 63 -12.23 6.16 -4.07
N CYS A 64 -12.54 6.40 -5.34
CA CYS A 64 -11.68 6.08 -6.49
C CYS A 64 -11.39 7.34 -7.30
N GLY A 65 -10.19 7.41 -7.88
CA GLY A 65 -9.69 8.60 -8.57
C GLY A 65 -9.15 8.32 -9.96
N TRP A 66 -9.58 9.12 -10.93
CA TRP A 66 -8.91 9.25 -12.22
C TRP A 66 -7.53 9.89 -12.03
N THR A 67 -7.47 10.91 -11.17
CA THR A 67 -6.24 11.58 -10.74
C THR A 67 -6.29 11.86 -9.25
N ARG A 68 -5.20 12.35 -8.66
CA ARG A 68 -5.18 12.78 -7.24
C ARG A 68 -6.10 13.97 -6.94
N HIS A 69 -6.59 14.67 -7.97
CA HIS A 69 -7.46 15.85 -7.86
C HIS A 69 -8.86 15.63 -8.44
N ARG A 70 -9.07 14.52 -9.17
CA ARG A 70 -10.35 14.13 -9.75
C ARG A 70 -10.70 12.73 -9.26
N PHE A 71 -11.61 12.69 -8.30
CA PHE A 71 -12.04 11.49 -7.62
C PHE A 71 -13.50 11.63 -7.19
N GLU A 72 -14.13 10.50 -6.89
CA GLU A 72 -15.45 10.48 -6.26
C GLU A 72 -15.54 9.34 -5.25
N THR A 73 -16.57 9.39 -4.41
CA THR A 73 -16.96 8.28 -3.52
C THR A 73 -18.34 7.77 -3.92
N ARG A 74 -18.38 6.49 -4.33
CA ARG A 74 -19.59 5.79 -4.77
C ARG A 74 -19.61 4.37 -4.20
N SER A 75 -20.76 3.71 -4.19
CA SER A 75 -20.78 2.29 -3.85
C SER A 75 -20.06 1.48 -4.92
N ARG A 76 -19.45 0.35 -4.54
CA ARG A 76 -18.71 -0.52 -5.47
C ARG A 76 -19.50 -0.87 -6.73
N MET A 77 -20.81 -1.15 -6.63
CA MET A 77 -21.69 -1.46 -7.75
C MET A 77 -21.98 -0.26 -8.68
N GLN A 78 -21.77 0.98 -8.22
CA GLN A 78 -21.95 2.18 -9.04
C GLN A 78 -20.69 2.56 -9.83
N TRP A 79 -19.55 1.93 -9.53
CA TRP A 79 -18.35 2.10 -10.31
C TRP A 79 -18.40 1.21 -11.56
N TYR A 80 -18.35 1.87 -12.71
CA TYR A 80 -18.20 1.23 -14.02
C TYR A 80 -16.78 1.50 -14.52
N LYS A 81 -16.16 0.51 -15.18
CA LYS A 81 -14.78 0.57 -15.70
C LYS A 81 -13.76 1.02 -14.65
N LEU A 82 -13.68 0.28 -13.55
CA LEU A 82 -12.69 0.56 -12.51
C LEU A 82 -11.25 0.57 -13.04
N GLN A 83 -10.98 -0.19 -14.10
CA GLN A 83 -9.68 -0.20 -14.77
C GLN A 83 -9.27 1.15 -15.36
N ASP A 84 -10.21 2.08 -15.62
CA ASP A 84 -9.88 3.42 -16.14
C ASP A 84 -9.45 4.38 -15.02
N LEU A 85 -9.46 3.93 -13.76
CA LEU A 85 -9.11 4.72 -12.59
C LEU A 85 -7.70 4.37 -12.11
N GLN A 86 -6.95 5.40 -11.70
CA GLN A 86 -5.56 5.24 -11.27
C GLN A 86 -5.42 4.99 -9.77
N PHE A 87 -6.38 5.47 -8.98
CA PHE A 87 -6.26 5.54 -7.53
C PHE A 87 -7.50 5.01 -6.81
N ILE A 88 -7.27 4.51 -5.61
CA ILE A 88 -8.31 4.05 -4.68
C ILE A 88 -7.86 4.31 -3.23
N VAL A 89 -8.78 4.69 -2.36
CA VAL A 89 -8.53 4.71 -0.91
C VAL A 89 -8.62 3.27 -0.38
N PRO A 90 -7.60 2.75 0.32
CA PRO A 90 -7.50 1.35 0.72
C PRO A 90 -8.42 0.98 1.90
N SER A 91 -9.39 1.82 2.23
CA SER A 91 -10.35 1.63 3.31
C SER A 91 -11.72 2.13 2.87
N PRO A 92 -12.81 1.37 3.11
CA PRO A 92 -14.15 1.83 2.82
C PRO A 92 -14.47 3.18 3.42
N MET A 93 -15.23 3.99 2.69
CA MET A 93 -15.73 5.27 3.15
C MET A 93 -17.01 5.07 3.98
N THR A 94 -17.25 5.91 4.98
CA THR A 94 -18.46 5.89 5.82
C THR A 94 -19.59 6.73 5.25
N ALA A 95 -19.26 7.69 4.38
CA ALA A 95 -20.20 8.56 3.70
C ALA A 95 -19.62 9.02 2.35
N ARG A 96 -20.48 9.50 1.45
CA ARG A 96 -20.05 10.03 0.15
C ARG A 96 -19.13 11.24 0.26
N ARG A 97 -19.33 12.08 1.27
CA ARG A 97 -18.55 13.30 1.52
C ARG A 97 -18.21 13.45 2.98
N GLY A 98 -17.06 14.05 3.26
CA GLY A 98 -16.61 14.45 4.58
C GLY A 98 -16.00 15.85 4.55
N LEU A 99 -15.80 16.42 5.75
CA LEU A 99 -15.07 17.66 5.91
C LEU A 99 -13.56 17.40 5.93
N THR A 100 -12.83 18.12 5.08
CA THR A 100 -11.37 18.21 5.14
C THR A 100 -10.92 18.99 6.39
N GLN A 101 -9.62 18.95 6.70
CA GLN A 101 -9.02 19.76 7.77
C GLN A 101 -9.29 21.27 7.59
N ARG A 102 -9.47 21.74 6.35
CA ARG A 102 -9.83 23.13 6.02
C ARG A 102 -11.35 23.38 6.00
N ARG A 103 -12.16 22.46 6.54
CA ARG A 103 -13.63 22.51 6.60
C ARG A 103 -14.34 22.60 5.25
N LYS A 104 -13.67 22.22 4.15
CA LYS A 104 -14.30 22.06 2.84
C LYS A 104 -14.88 20.64 2.71
N LEU A 105 -16.07 20.52 2.14
CA LEU A 105 -16.65 19.22 1.77
C LEU A 105 -15.85 18.60 0.62
N SER A 106 -15.54 17.31 0.74
CA SER A 106 -14.80 16.52 -0.25
C SER A 106 -15.30 15.09 -0.25
N ASP A 107 -15.29 14.43 -1.42
CA ASP A 107 -15.55 13.00 -1.52
C ASP A 107 -14.42 12.17 -0.88
N HIS A 108 -13.22 12.76 -0.84
CA HIS A 108 -11.98 12.22 -0.29
C HIS A 108 -11.57 13.05 0.93
N ALA A 109 -12.01 12.65 2.12
CA ALA A 109 -11.59 13.25 3.38
C ALA A 109 -11.39 12.19 4.47
N LEU A 110 -10.45 12.43 5.37
CA LEU A 110 -10.22 11.52 6.49
C LEU A 110 -11.47 11.35 7.38
N SER A 111 -12.32 12.37 7.46
CA SER A 111 -13.55 12.37 8.26
C SER A 111 -14.66 11.48 7.69
N ASN A 112 -14.64 11.15 6.39
CA ASN A 112 -15.54 10.17 5.79
C ASN A 112 -14.84 8.85 5.43
N THR A 113 -13.60 8.62 5.86
CA THR A 113 -12.94 7.32 5.74
C THR A 113 -13.28 6.47 6.97
N GLY A 114 -13.67 5.21 6.75
CA GLY A 114 -13.95 4.23 7.80
C GLY A 114 -12.70 3.61 8.43
N PRO A 115 -12.87 2.64 9.34
CA PRO A 115 -11.76 1.90 9.92
C PRO A 115 -10.83 1.34 8.85
N ARG A 116 -9.54 1.20 9.18
CA ARG A 116 -8.55 0.73 8.21
C ARG A 116 -8.87 -0.70 7.78
N ARG A 117 -9.05 -0.92 6.48
CA ARG A 117 -9.20 -2.27 5.91
C ARG A 117 -7.86 -2.81 5.46
N PHE A 118 -7.10 -2.00 4.73
CA PHE A 118 -5.73 -2.31 4.34
C PHE A 118 -4.78 -1.20 4.80
N LEU A 119 -3.61 -1.62 5.28
CA LEU A 119 -2.46 -0.76 5.47
C LEU A 119 -1.57 -0.86 4.23
N ILE A 120 -1.27 0.27 3.63
CA ILE A 120 -0.36 0.34 2.50
C ILE A 120 1.05 0.52 3.02
N VAL A 121 1.97 -0.29 2.53
CA VAL A 121 3.39 -0.14 2.75
C VAL A 121 4.05 0.02 1.39
N GLU A 122 4.76 1.13 1.19
CA GLU A 122 5.57 1.39 0.01
C GLU A 122 6.94 1.91 0.46
N PHE A 123 7.96 1.62 -0.35
CA PHE A 123 9.34 2.04 -0.09
C PHE A 123 9.83 2.91 -1.23
N ASP A 124 10.29 4.12 -0.91
CA ASP A 124 10.84 5.06 -1.89
C ASP A 124 12.35 5.15 -1.74
N PHE A 125 13.04 4.02 -1.95
CA PHE A 125 14.50 4.00 -1.96
C PHE A 125 15.04 4.68 -3.22
N GLU A 126 15.95 5.64 -3.05
CA GLU A 126 16.61 6.32 -4.17
C GLU A 126 18.00 6.79 -3.78
N ALA A 127 18.96 6.70 -4.71
CA ALA A 127 20.34 7.11 -4.47
C ALA A 127 20.48 8.60 -4.11
N SER A 128 19.51 9.43 -4.50
CA SER A 128 19.45 10.86 -4.16
C SER A 128 18.98 11.14 -2.73
N ASN A 129 18.39 10.16 -2.03
CA ASN A 129 17.81 10.39 -0.70
C ASN A 129 18.88 10.47 0.39
N SER A 130 19.89 9.59 0.35
CA SER A 130 20.95 9.51 1.36
C SER A 130 22.18 8.75 0.84
N VAL A 131 23.32 8.93 1.50
CA VAL A 131 24.57 8.21 1.18
C VAL A 131 24.41 6.71 1.45
N GLU A 132 23.69 6.36 2.51
CA GLU A 132 23.38 4.99 2.90
C GLU A 132 22.53 4.28 1.83
N GLU A 133 21.50 4.94 1.29
CA GLU A 133 20.69 4.38 0.19
C GLU A 133 21.48 4.26 -1.11
N ALA A 134 22.30 5.26 -1.46
CA ALA A 134 23.17 5.16 -2.62
C ALA A 134 24.09 3.94 -2.53
N ARG A 135 24.75 3.73 -1.38
CA ARG A 135 25.64 2.57 -1.14
C ARG A 135 24.90 1.23 -1.14
N LEU A 136 23.69 1.18 -0.60
CA LEU A 136 22.86 -0.02 -0.64
C LEU A 136 22.50 -0.37 -2.10
N LEU A 137 21.99 0.61 -2.86
CA LEU A 137 21.59 0.40 -4.24
C LEU A 137 22.77 0.07 -5.16
N GLU A 138 23.93 0.69 -4.95
CA GLU A 138 25.17 0.34 -5.66
C GLU A 138 25.59 -1.11 -5.40
N ARG A 139 25.55 -1.57 -4.14
CA ARG A 139 25.86 -2.96 -3.80
C ARG A 139 24.88 -3.93 -4.44
N LEU A 140 23.58 -3.70 -4.33
CA LEU A 140 22.56 -4.54 -4.97
C LEU A 140 22.74 -4.60 -6.48
N ALA A 141 23.13 -3.49 -7.12
CA ALA A 141 23.41 -3.48 -8.55
C ALA A 141 24.59 -4.40 -8.93
N THR A 142 25.62 -4.54 -8.08
CA THR A 142 26.70 -5.52 -8.30
C THR A 142 26.23 -6.98 -8.21
N GLU A 143 25.12 -7.22 -7.53
CA GLU A 143 24.43 -8.52 -7.43
C GLU A 143 23.39 -8.73 -8.55
N GLY A 144 23.25 -7.76 -9.47
CA GLY A 144 22.25 -7.80 -10.55
C GLY A 144 20.82 -7.51 -10.11
N ARG A 145 20.64 -6.89 -8.93
CA ARG A 145 19.33 -6.57 -8.34
C ARG A 145 19.06 -5.07 -8.40
N ASP A 146 17.79 -4.71 -8.58
CA ASP A 146 17.36 -3.31 -8.62
C ASP A 146 16.47 -2.92 -7.43
N VAL A 147 16.01 -1.67 -7.42
CA VAL A 147 15.17 -1.14 -6.33
C VAL A 147 13.84 -1.88 -6.18
N ARG A 148 13.31 -2.48 -7.25
CA ARG A 148 12.07 -3.28 -7.19
C ARG A 148 12.34 -4.59 -6.45
N ASP A 149 13.50 -5.20 -6.65
CA ASP A 149 13.91 -6.38 -5.88
C ASP A 149 14.06 -6.04 -4.40
N LEU A 150 14.62 -4.87 -4.08
CA LEU A 150 14.68 -4.38 -2.71
C LEU A 150 13.28 -4.19 -2.11
N CYS A 151 12.37 -3.52 -2.82
CA CYS A 151 10.99 -3.33 -2.37
C CYS A 151 10.28 -4.68 -2.16
N ALA A 152 10.45 -5.62 -3.09
CA ALA A 152 9.85 -6.95 -3.02
C ALA A 152 10.39 -7.76 -1.83
N ALA A 153 11.70 -7.73 -1.57
CA ALA A 153 12.32 -8.34 -0.39
C ALA A 153 11.71 -7.80 0.92
N MET A 154 11.56 -6.48 1.03
CA MET A 154 10.95 -5.86 2.21
C MET A 154 9.49 -6.28 2.39
N LEU A 155 8.71 -6.34 1.30
CA LEU A 155 7.31 -6.78 1.35
C LEU A 155 7.18 -8.25 1.76
N LEU A 156 8.02 -9.14 1.23
CA LEU A 156 8.03 -10.56 1.61
C LEU A 156 8.40 -10.74 3.08
N HIS A 157 9.43 -10.03 3.56
CA HIS A 157 9.82 -10.06 4.97
C HIS A 157 8.71 -9.54 5.90
N LEU A 158 7.95 -8.55 5.47
CA LEU A 158 6.77 -8.06 6.20
C LEU A 158 5.59 -9.04 6.11
N ALA A 159 5.46 -9.80 5.03
CA ALA A 159 4.41 -10.80 4.84
C ALA A 159 4.51 -11.97 5.84
N GLU A 160 5.70 -12.23 6.39
CA GLU A 160 5.88 -13.16 7.51
C GLU A 160 5.20 -12.70 8.81
N LYS A 161 4.87 -11.41 8.93
CA LYS A 161 4.42 -10.77 10.18
C LYS A 161 2.97 -10.29 10.11
N ALA A 162 2.48 -10.01 8.92
CA ALA A 162 1.12 -9.57 8.67
C ALA A 162 0.63 -10.07 7.31
N PRO A 163 -0.68 -10.29 7.13
CA PRO A 163 -1.21 -10.85 5.89
C PRO A 163 -1.08 -9.87 4.73
N LEU A 164 -0.13 -10.13 3.83
CA LEU A 164 -0.05 -9.46 2.53
C LEU A 164 -1.18 -10.00 1.64
N ALA A 165 -2.07 -9.12 1.20
CA ALA A 165 -3.18 -9.47 0.31
C ALA A 165 -2.85 -9.19 -1.16
N LEU A 166 -2.05 -8.15 -1.43
CA LEU A 166 -1.74 -7.71 -2.78
C LEU A 166 -0.42 -6.92 -2.81
N ALA A 167 0.40 -7.12 -3.85
CA ALA A 167 1.49 -6.21 -4.19
C ALA A 167 1.29 -5.67 -5.61
N VAL A 168 1.22 -4.36 -5.77
CA VAL A 168 0.95 -3.69 -7.06
C VAL A 168 2.02 -2.67 -7.41
N HIS A 169 2.36 -2.58 -8.69
CA HIS A 169 3.30 -1.59 -9.20
C HIS A 169 2.85 -0.15 -8.87
N SER A 170 3.71 0.63 -8.18
CA SER A 170 3.41 2.00 -7.73
C SER A 170 3.29 3.03 -8.87
N GLY A 171 3.60 2.60 -10.09
CA GLY A 171 3.57 3.40 -11.31
C GLY A 171 4.95 3.87 -11.78
N GLN A 172 6.00 3.80 -10.94
CA GLN A 172 7.37 4.12 -11.34
C GLN A 172 8.36 3.00 -11.00
N LYS A 173 9.00 3.08 -9.83
CA LYS A 173 10.11 2.20 -9.41
C LYS A 173 9.76 1.33 -8.19
N SER A 174 8.61 1.53 -7.55
CA SER A 174 8.26 0.90 -6.27
C SER A 174 7.01 0.02 -6.39
N LEU A 175 6.68 -0.65 -5.29
CA LEU A 175 5.52 -1.51 -5.09
C LEU A 175 4.71 -1.01 -3.90
N HIS A 176 3.38 -1.05 -4.02
CA HIS A 176 2.50 -0.92 -2.87
C HIS A 176 2.17 -2.34 -2.38
N GLY A 177 2.60 -2.68 -1.17
CA GLY A 177 2.11 -3.84 -0.44
C GLY A 177 0.83 -3.48 0.33
N TRP A 178 -0.24 -4.24 0.10
CA TRP A 178 -1.52 -4.10 0.76
C TRP A 178 -1.63 -5.16 1.85
N PHE A 179 -1.45 -4.76 3.10
CA PHE A 179 -1.58 -5.64 4.26
C PHE A 179 -2.99 -5.56 4.81
N TYR A 180 -3.70 -6.70 4.85
CA TYR A 180 -5.05 -6.76 5.40
C TYR A 180 -5.02 -6.56 6.92
N CYS A 181 -5.81 -5.62 7.43
CA CYS A 181 -5.87 -5.32 8.87
C CYS A 181 -7.29 -5.03 9.35
N GLY A 182 -8.30 -5.46 8.60
CA GLY A 182 -9.71 -5.31 8.97
C GLY A 182 -10.00 -5.91 10.34
N GLY A 183 -10.53 -5.11 11.26
CA GLY A 183 -10.86 -5.53 12.62
C GLY A 183 -9.66 -5.66 13.58
N VAL A 184 -8.43 -5.39 13.12
CA VAL A 184 -7.24 -5.39 13.98
C VAL A 184 -7.18 -4.06 14.76
N PRO A 185 -6.87 -4.07 16.07
CA PRO A 185 -6.69 -2.85 16.85
C PRO A 185 -5.61 -1.93 16.25
N GLU A 186 -5.89 -0.62 16.16
CA GLU A 186 -4.95 0.36 15.56
C GLU A 186 -3.58 0.37 16.26
N GLU A 187 -3.48 0.07 17.55
CA GLU A 187 -2.21 -0.05 18.27
C GLU A 187 -1.34 -1.20 17.73
N THR A 188 -1.94 -2.35 17.43
CA THR A 188 -1.24 -3.49 16.80
C THR A 188 -0.80 -3.12 15.38
N VAL A 189 -1.68 -2.47 14.61
CA VAL A 189 -1.36 -2.01 13.25
C VAL A 189 -0.25 -0.96 13.28
N TRP A 190 -0.24 -0.09 14.28
CA TRP A 190 0.79 0.92 14.50
C TRP A 190 2.14 0.27 14.80
N GLY A 191 2.21 -0.74 15.68
CA GLY A 191 3.44 -1.47 15.97
C GLY A 191 4.02 -2.17 14.74
N PHE A 192 3.17 -2.77 13.89
CA PHE A 192 3.59 -3.31 12.60
C PHE A 192 4.11 -2.21 11.66
N PHE A 193 3.41 -1.08 11.56
CA PHE A 193 3.83 0.00 10.67
C PHE A 193 5.11 0.71 11.15
N GLN A 194 5.30 0.85 12.47
CA GLN A 194 6.54 1.31 13.10
C GLN A 194 7.72 0.44 12.63
N TYR A 195 7.56 -0.88 12.61
CA TYR A 195 8.56 -1.81 12.09
C TYR A 195 8.77 -1.65 10.58
N ALA A 196 7.71 -1.49 9.79
CA ALA A 196 7.83 -1.18 8.36
C ALA A 196 8.58 0.15 8.11
N VAL A 197 8.40 1.15 8.97
CA VAL A 197 9.13 2.43 8.89
C VAL A 197 10.62 2.26 9.21
N LEU A 198 11.00 1.38 10.14
CA LEU A 198 12.41 1.01 10.33
C LEU A 198 13.01 0.44 9.04
N LEU A 199 12.23 -0.33 8.28
CA LEU A 199 12.60 -0.86 6.96
C LEU A 199 12.50 0.16 5.82
N GLY A 200 12.14 1.42 6.10
CA GLY A 200 12.12 2.49 5.11
C GLY A 200 10.75 2.89 4.56
N ALA A 201 9.66 2.34 5.07
CA ALA A 201 8.31 2.62 4.57
C ALA A 201 7.95 4.12 4.62
N ASP A 202 7.24 4.63 3.60
CA ASP A 202 6.75 6.00 3.61
C ASP A 202 5.65 6.20 4.67
N ARG A 203 5.97 7.05 5.65
CA ARG A 203 5.12 7.43 6.78
C ARG A 203 3.80 8.06 6.35
N ALA A 204 3.70 8.64 5.15
CA ALA A 204 2.45 9.22 4.64
C ALA A 204 1.32 8.18 4.55
N ASN A 205 1.66 6.91 4.29
CA ASN A 205 0.70 5.80 4.19
C ASN A 205 0.03 5.41 5.50
N TRP A 206 0.48 5.97 6.63
CA TRP A 206 -0.29 5.88 7.87
C TRP A 206 -1.67 6.57 7.74
N THR A 207 -1.80 7.61 6.91
CA THR A 207 -3.08 8.31 6.75
C THR A 207 -4.11 7.37 6.13
N ARG A 208 -5.22 7.06 6.84
CA ARG A 208 -6.27 6.12 6.38
C ARG A 208 -6.86 6.48 5.01
N SER A 209 -6.92 7.78 4.71
CA SER A 209 -7.43 8.28 3.44
C SER A 209 -6.34 8.43 2.37
N GLN A 210 -5.10 7.98 2.57
CA GLN A 210 -4.07 8.10 1.53
C GLN A 210 -4.47 7.31 0.28
N PHE A 211 -4.27 7.90 -0.91
CA PHE A 211 -4.53 7.18 -2.15
C PHE A 211 -3.46 6.12 -2.41
N ALA A 212 -3.90 4.90 -2.66
CA ALA A 212 -3.09 3.83 -3.22
C ALA A 212 -3.33 3.71 -4.73
N ARG A 213 -2.47 2.95 -5.41
CA ARG A 213 -2.69 2.58 -6.82
C ARG A 213 -3.88 1.64 -6.94
N MET A 214 -4.72 1.87 -7.94
CA MET A 214 -5.80 0.94 -8.31
C MET A 214 -5.19 -0.40 -8.73
N PRO A 215 -5.44 -1.49 -7.99
CA PRO A 215 -4.98 -2.83 -8.35
C PRO A 215 -5.40 -3.16 -9.79
N ASP A 216 -4.42 -3.49 -10.62
CA ASP A 216 -4.63 -3.90 -12.00
C ASP A 216 -5.27 -2.85 -12.93
N GLY A 217 -5.46 -1.62 -12.46
CA GLY A 217 -6.00 -0.52 -13.27
C GLY A 217 -4.98 0.03 -14.28
N LEU A 218 -5.42 0.99 -15.09
CA LEU A 218 -4.61 1.63 -16.13
C LEU A 218 -4.19 3.03 -15.68
N ARG A 219 -2.95 3.39 -16.00
CA ARG A 219 -2.46 4.76 -15.92
C ARG A 219 -2.98 5.59 -17.08
N GLU A 220 -2.87 6.92 -16.98
CA GLU A 220 -3.17 7.85 -18.07
C GLU A 220 -2.43 7.53 -19.38
N ASN A 221 -1.22 6.98 -19.29
CA ASN A 221 -0.43 6.56 -20.45
C ASN A 221 -0.74 5.13 -20.92
N GLY A 222 -1.84 4.53 -20.45
CA GLY A 222 -2.26 3.16 -20.78
C GLY A 222 -1.43 2.07 -20.08
N ARG A 223 -0.38 2.40 -19.32
CA ARG A 223 0.42 1.40 -18.61
C ARG A 223 -0.40 0.77 -17.49
N ARG A 224 -0.50 -0.56 -17.50
CA ARG A 224 -1.15 -1.34 -16.44
C ARG A 224 -0.41 -1.21 -15.11
N GLN A 225 -1.17 -1.07 -14.03
CA GLN A 225 -0.69 -1.11 -12.66
C GLN A 225 -0.64 -2.59 -12.24
N THR A 226 0.35 -3.30 -12.79
CA THR A 226 0.50 -4.76 -12.65
C THR A 226 0.51 -5.18 -11.19
N VAL A 227 -0.30 -6.19 -10.88
CA VAL A 227 -0.31 -6.89 -9.60
C VAL A 227 0.71 -8.02 -9.68
N TYR A 228 1.75 -7.96 -8.85
CA TYR A 228 2.80 -8.99 -8.79
C TYR A 228 2.48 -10.10 -7.79
N PHE A 229 1.72 -9.78 -6.74
CA PHE A 229 1.29 -10.72 -5.73
C PHE A 229 -0.19 -10.51 -5.45
N PHE A 230 -0.95 -11.59 -5.32
CA PHE A 230 -2.36 -11.57 -4.92
C PHE A 230 -2.74 -12.81 -4.12
N ASN A 231 -3.20 -12.57 -2.89
CA ASN A 231 -3.72 -13.58 -1.99
C ASN A 231 -5.09 -13.12 -1.46
N PRO A 232 -6.20 -13.44 -2.13
CA PRO A 232 -7.52 -13.04 -1.66
C PRO A 232 -7.95 -13.75 -0.37
N GLU A 233 -7.40 -14.93 -0.07
CA GLU A 233 -7.81 -15.78 1.06
C GLU A 233 -7.50 -15.17 2.44
N VAL A 234 -6.58 -14.20 2.51
CA VAL A 234 -6.32 -13.47 3.77
C VAL A 234 -7.36 -12.41 4.09
N VAL A 235 -8.20 -12.04 3.11
CA VAL A 235 -9.23 -11.02 3.26
C VAL A 235 -10.49 -11.65 3.85
N LYS A 236 -10.93 -11.12 4.99
CA LYS A 236 -12.17 -11.52 5.69
C LYS A 236 -13.24 -10.43 5.62
#